data_AF-A0A354FR08-F1
#
_entry.id   AF-A0A354FR08-F1
#
_cell.length_a   1.000
_cell.length_b   1.000
_cell.length_c   1.000
_cell.angle_alpha   90.00
_cell.angle_beta   90.00
_cell.angle_gamma   90.00
#
_symmetry.space_group_name_H-M   'P 1'
#
loop_
_entity.id
_entity.type
_entity.pdbx_description
1 polymer ?
#
loop_
_entity_poly.entity_id
_entity_poly.type
_entity_poly.pdbx_seq_one_letter_code
_entity_poly.pdbx_strand_id
1 'polypeptide(L)' 'MQDGRFQTLEEVIRHYNEVIHRTSTLDLNLAKHPKGAIALSGKDQAALISFLKSLTDKKYGAKERNSQKTQAPLRR' A
#
# COMPACT_ATOMS: atom_id res chain seq x y z
N MET A 1 -2.41 -6.82 1.89
CA MET A 1 -1.85 -8.13 2.28
C MET A 1 -2.93 -8.96 2.94
N GLN A 2 -2.80 -10.29 2.91
CA GLN A 2 -3.82 -11.20 3.46
C GLN A 2 -3.98 -11.05 4.99
N ASP A 3 -2.98 -10.47 5.66
CA ASP A 3 -2.92 -10.17 7.09
C ASP A 3 -3.29 -8.72 7.46
N GLY A 4 -3.67 -7.89 6.48
CA GLY A 4 -4.06 -6.50 6.74
C GLY A 4 -2.94 -5.58 7.26
N ARG A 5 -1.66 -5.95 7.18
CA ARG A 5 -0.55 -5.15 7.74
C ARG A 5 -0.35 -3.75 7.14
N PHE A 6 -0.92 -3.47 5.97
CA PHE A 6 -0.80 -2.16 5.32
C PHE A 6 -2.16 -1.47 5.31
N GLN A 7 -2.16 -0.20 5.72
CA GLN A 7 -3.38 0.61 5.81
C GLN A 7 -3.62 1.41 4.52
N THR A 8 -2.59 1.56 3.70
CA THR A 8 -2.64 2.37 2.47
C THR A 8 -2.17 1.57 1.27
N LEU A 9 -2.66 1.95 0.08
CA LEU A 9 -2.25 1.32 -1.17
C LEU A 9 -0.79 1.65 -1.51
N GLU A 10 -0.35 2.85 -1.11
CA GLU A 10 1.00 3.37 -1.21
C GLU A 10 2.01 2.46 -0.47
N GLU A 11 1.68 2.02 0.75
CA GLU A 11 2.50 1.08 1.52
C GLU A 11 2.60 -0.28 0.86
N VAL A 12 1.50 -0.79 0.30
CA VAL A 12 1.49 -2.06 -0.44
C VAL A 12 2.42 -1.97 -1.64
N ILE A 13 2.29 -0.91 -2.45
CA ILE A 13 3.14 -0.77 -3.65
C ILE A 13 4.60 -0.56 -3.26
N ARG A 14 4.88 0.22 -2.21
CA ARG A 14 6.24 0.41 -1.70
C ARG A 14 6.85 -0.92 -1.27
N HIS A 15 6.10 -1.79 -0.60
CA HIS A 15 6.58 -3.12 -0.20
C HIS A 15 7.03 -3.99 -1.38
N TYR A 16 6.36 -3.91 -2.52
CA TYR A 16 6.77 -4.61 -3.75
C TYR A 16 7.84 -3.87 -4.55
N ASN A 17 8.04 -2.58 -4.27
CA ASN A 17 9.04 -1.74 -4.91
C ASN A 17 10.38 -1.72 -4.18
N GLU A 18 10.38 -2.09 -2.89
CA GLU A 18 11.58 -2.25 -2.07
C GLU A 18 12.18 -3.64 -2.24
N VAL A 19 13.50 -3.71 -2.08
CA VAL A 19 14.28 -4.95 -2.27
C VAL A 19 13.80 -6.03 -1.31
N ILE A 20 13.53 -7.22 -1.84
CA ILE A 20 13.26 -8.41 -1.05
C ILE A 20 14.51 -8.75 -0.25
N HIS A 21 14.44 -8.59 1.07
CA HIS A 21 15.51 -9.00 1.97
C HIS A 21 15.66 -10.52 1.93
N ARG A 22 16.84 -10.99 1.51
CA ARG A 22 17.17 -12.41 1.55
C ARG A 22 17.29 -12.86 3.00
N THR A 23 16.27 -13.58 3.46
CA THR A 23 16.22 -14.21 4.78
C THR A 23 16.28 -15.73 4.62
N SER A 24 16.70 -16.44 5.66
CA SER A 24 16.77 -17.91 5.67
C SER A 24 15.41 -18.59 5.51
N THR A 25 14.32 -17.86 5.74
CA THR A 25 12.93 -18.30 5.54
C THR A 25 12.33 -17.80 4.22
N LEU A 26 13.13 -17.16 3.36
CA LEU A 26 12.65 -16.66 2.08
C LEU A 26 12.33 -17.85 1.16
N ASP A 27 11.15 -17.82 0.55
CA ASP A 27 10.75 -18.84 -0.42
C ASP A 27 11.78 -18.93 -1.57
N LEU A 28 12.14 -20.17 -1.92
CA LEU A 28 13.16 -20.45 -2.94
C LEU A 28 12.79 -19.92 -4.32
N ASN A 29 11.49 -19.80 -4.66
CA ASN A 29 11.07 -19.19 -5.92
C ASN A 29 11.25 -17.68 -5.90
N LEU A 30 11.04 -17.02 -4.75
CA LEU A 30 11.34 -15.61 -4.59
C LEU A 30 12.85 -15.33 -4.59
N ALA A 31 13.65 -16.25 -4.08
CA ALA A 31 15.11 -16.15 -4.07
C ALA A 31 15.74 -16.24 -5.49
N LYS A 32 15.08 -16.93 -6.43
CA LYS A 32 15.51 -17.11 -7.83
C LYS A 32 15.35 -15.86 -8.70
N HIS A 33 14.46 -14.94 -8.33
CA HIS A 33 14.32 -13.69 -9.06
C HIS A 33 15.57 -12.81 -8.87
N PRO A 34 15.98 -12.06 -9.90
CA PRO A 34 17.09 -11.11 -9.79
C PRO A 34 16.81 -10.13 -8.64
N LYS A 35 17.87 -9.61 -8.01
CA LYS A 35 17.83 -8.77 -6.78
C LYS A 35 16.96 -7.49 -6.88
N GLY A 36 16.36 -7.21 -8.03
CA GLY A 36 15.47 -6.09 -8.24
C GLY A 36 14.06 -6.43 -7.80
N ALA A 37 13.53 -5.62 -6.90
CA ALA A 37 12.10 -5.40 -6.79
C ALA A 37 11.50 -4.98 -8.15
N ILE A 38 10.19 -4.73 -8.22
CA ILE A 38 9.55 -4.24 -9.45
C ILE A 38 10.20 -2.93 -9.96
N ALA A 39 10.89 -2.19 -9.08
CA ALA A 39 11.69 -1.00 -9.39
C ALA A 39 10.92 0.08 -10.19
N LEU A 40 9.65 0.28 -9.82
CA LEU A 40 8.79 1.34 -10.28
C LEU A 40 9.39 2.70 -9.90
N SER A 41 9.40 3.64 -10.84
CA SER A 41 9.67 5.03 -10.52
C SER A 41 8.53 5.63 -9.69
N GLY A 42 8.77 6.76 -9.02
CA GLY A 42 7.70 7.45 -8.27
C GLY A 42 6.51 7.83 -9.15
N LYS A 43 6.74 8.09 -10.45
CA LYS A 43 5.68 8.36 -11.42
C LYS A 43 4.86 7.11 -11.74
N ASP A 44 5.53 5.97 -11.94
CA ASP A 44 4.85 4.70 -12.23
C ASP A 44 4.05 4.22 -11.02
N GLN A 45 4.56 4.44 -9.81
CA GLN A 45 3.82 4.17 -8.57
C GLN A 45 2.54 5.02 -8.48
N ALA A 46 2.62 6.32 -8.79
CA ALA A 46 1.45 7.21 -8.79
C ALA A 46 0.42 6.81 -9.87
N ALA A 47 0.90 6.42 -11.05
CA ALA A 47 0.05 5.92 -12.13
C ALA A 47 -0.66 4.62 -11.74
N LEU A 48 0.06 3.68 -11.12
CA LEU A 48 -0.50 2.42 -10.63
C LEU A 48 -1.55 2.66 -9.53
N ILE A 49 -1.30 3.58 -8.60
CA ILE A 49 -2.29 3.97 -7.58
C ILE A 49 -3.56 4.52 -8.23
N SER A 50 -3.40 5.37 -9.24
CA SER A 50 -4.54 5.99 -9.95
C SER A 50 -5.34 4.95 -10.73
N PHE A 51 -4.65 4.00 -11.38
CA PHE A 51 -5.28 2.87 -12.05
C PHE A 51 -6.05 1.99 -11.06
N LEU A 52 -5.45 1.61 -9.94
CA LEU A 52 -6.13 0.77 -8.95
C LEU A 52 -7.34 1.48 -8.31
N LYS A 53 -7.25 2.81 -8.13
CA LYS A 53 -8.40 3.62 -7.69
C LYS A 53 -9.52 3.63 -8.73
N SER A 54 -9.22 3.57 -10.03
CA SER A 54 -10.24 3.53 -11.09
C SER A 54 -11.03 2.22 -11.14
N LEU A 55 -10.48 1.14 -10.56
CA LEU A 55 -11.18 -0.14 -10.39
C LEU A 55 -12.23 -0.12 -9.27
N THR A 56 -12.37 0.99 -8.55
CA THR A 56 -13.39 1.12 -7.50
C THR A 56 -14.76 1.34 -8.14
N ASP A 57 -15.68 0.40 -7.93
CA ASP A 57 -17.07 0.56 -8.37
C ASP A 57 -17.67 1.87 -7.81
N LYS A 58 -18.46 2.55 -8.64
CA LYS A 58 -19.12 3.82 -8.27
C LYS A 58 -19.98 3.70 -7.01
N LYS A 59 -20.54 2.51 -6.75
CA LYS A 59 -21.31 2.21 -5.52
C LYS A 59 -20.46 2.31 -4.24
N TYR A 60 -19.15 2.10 -4.36
CA TYR A 60 -18.18 2.16 -3.27
C TYR A 60 -17.23 3.37 -3.38
N GLY A 61 -17.40 4.21 -4.40
CA GLY A 61 -16.60 5.40 -4.65
C GLY A 61 -16.96 6.55 -3.71
N ALA A 62 -15.91 7.19 -3.16
CA ALA A 62 -15.94 8.37 -2.28
C ALA A 62 -16.75 8.20 -0.96
N LYS A 63 -16.24 7.37 -0.05
CA LYS A 63 -16.46 7.60 1.39
C LYS A 63 -15.46 8.67 1.83
N GLU A 64 -15.91 9.91 2.04
CA GLU A 64 -15.11 10.91 2.74
C GLU A 64 -14.63 10.29 4.06
N ARG A 65 -13.31 10.25 4.27
CA ARG A 65 -12.74 9.86 5.56
C ARG A 65 -13.05 10.98 6.55
N ASN A 66 -14.20 10.84 7.22
CA ASN A 66 -14.66 11.78 8.21
C ASN A 66 -13.61 11.81 9.34
N SER A 67 -12.82 12.88 9.37
CA SER A 67 -11.86 13.13 10.44
C SER A 67 -12.66 13.35 11.71
N GLN A 68 -12.72 12.35 12.58
CA GLN A 68 -13.29 12.50 13.91
C GLN A 68 -12.46 13.54 14.67
N LYS A 69 -12.90 14.81 14.61
CA LYS A 69 -12.45 15.84 15.56
C LYS A 69 -12.87 15.35 16.95
N THR A 70 -11.90 14.87 17.72
CA THR A 70 -12.07 14.61 19.15
C THR A 70 -12.33 15.96 19.81
N GLN A 71 -13.59 16.30 20.03
CA GLN A 71 -13.99 17.45 20.83
C GLN A 71 -13.75 17.09 22.31
N ALA A 72 -12.62 17.54 22.85
CA ALA A 72 -12.32 17.43 24.27
C ALA A 72 -13.32 18.29 25.07
N PRO A 73 -13.94 17.79 26.15
CA PRO A 73 -14.82 18.60 26.97
C PRO A 73 -13.98 19.57 27.82
N LEU A 74 -14.31 20.86 27.67
CA LEU A 74 -13.78 21.95 28.49
C LEU A 74 -14.27 21.74 29.94
N ARG A 75 -13.39 21.26 30.83
CA ARG A 75 -13.67 21.26 32.27
C ARG A 75 -13.44 22.67 32.81
N ARG A 76 -14.51 23.26 33.36
CA ARG A 76 -14.45 24.43 34.24
C ARG A 76 -13.90 24.03 35.61
#